data_AF-A0A9J7A3S7-F1
#
_entry.id   AF-A0A9J7A3S7-F1
#
_cell.length_a   1.000
_cell.length_b   1.000
_cell.length_c   1.000
_cell.angle_alpha   90.00
_cell.angle_beta   90.00
_cell.angle_gamma   90.00
#
_symmetry.space_group_name_H-M   'P 1'
#
loop_
_entity.id
_entity.type
_entity.pdbx_description
1 polymer ?
#
loop_
_entity_poly.entity_id
_entity_poly.type
_entity_poly.pdbx_seq_one_letter_code
_entity_poly.pdbx_strand_id
1 'polypeptide(L)'
;MNQTLRNLLGYAGLIPFIGLALACALPDYRHTAVLGLISYGAIILSFMAGSLWGQVQSETGSRAGALIASNALALSGWAALYYAVTGWPLLALAGLTLGFIACWACERVWVRQEAGYQWLRTRLTFIVVACLASVIAVFVTA
;
A
#
# COMPACT_ATOMS: atom_id res chain seq x y z
N MET A 1 -20.44 10.19 0.01
CA MET A 1 -20.02 9.37 -1.16
C MET A 1 -20.76 8.03 -1.11
N ASN A 2 -21.34 7.58 -2.24
CA ASN A 2 -22.11 6.33 -2.30
C ASN A 2 -21.24 5.13 -1.86
N GLN A 3 -21.73 4.30 -0.93
CA GLN A 3 -21.01 3.13 -0.41
C GLN A 3 -20.61 2.15 -1.52
N THR A 4 -21.49 1.92 -2.50
CA THR A 4 -21.23 1.01 -3.62
C THR A 4 -20.06 1.48 -4.47
N LEU A 5 -20.02 2.78 -4.79
CA LEU A 5 -18.93 3.36 -5.58
C LEU A 5 -17.59 3.27 -4.84
N ARG A 6 -17.57 3.54 -3.52
CA ARG A 6 -16.34 3.41 -2.72
C ARG A 6 -15.80 2.00 -2.71
N ASN A 7 -16.67 1.02 -2.50
CA ASN A 7 -16.26 -0.38 -2.50
C ASN A 7 -15.73 -0.78 -3.88
N LEU A 8 -16.44 -0.41 -4.95
CA LEU A 8 -16.03 -0.70 -6.33
C LEU A 8 -14.63 -0.13 -6.63
N LEU A 9 -14.39 1.14 -6.31
CA LEU A 9 -13.09 1.77 -6.54
C LEU A 9 -11.99 1.15 -5.68
N GLY A 10 -12.30 0.82 -4.42
CA GLY A 10 -11.37 0.14 -3.52
C GLY A 10 -10.91 -1.22 -4.06
N TYR A 11 -11.84 -2.05 -4.55
CA TYR A 11 -11.50 -3.33 -5.17
C TYR A 11 -10.87 -3.17 -6.56
N ALA A 12 -11.26 -2.17 -7.35
CA ALA A 12 -10.63 -1.88 -8.63
C ALA A 12 -9.14 -1.53 -8.46
N GLY A 13 -8.79 -0.86 -7.34
CA GLY A 13 -7.40 -0.61 -6.97
C GLY A 13 -6.56 -1.87 -6.73
N LEU A 14 -7.15 -3.05 -6.54
CA LEU A 14 -6.41 -4.31 -6.42
C LEU A 14 -6.02 -4.93 -7.76
N ILE A 15 -6.65 -4.51 -8.86
CA ILE A 15 -6.41 -5.10 -10.18
C ILE A 15 -4.92 -5.06 -10.56
N PRO A 16 -4.20 -3.95 -10.41
CA PRO A 16 -2.78 -3.93 -10.77
C PRO A 16 -1.92 -4.75 -9.80
N PHE A 17 -2.24 -4.76 -8.50
CA PHE A 17 -1.50 -5.61 -7.53
C PHE A 17 -1.57 -7.09 -7.89
N ILE A 18 -2.78 -7.59 -8.18
CA ILE A 18 -3.00 -9.00 -8.52
C ILE A 18 -2.35 -9.32 -9.88
N GLY A 19 -2.61 -8.50 -10.90
CA GLY A 19 -2.08 -8.72 -12.25
C GLY A 19 -0.55 -8.73 -12.28
N LEU A 20 0.09 -7.76 -11.60
CA LEU A 20 1.55 -7.67 -11.56
C LEU A 20 2.18 -8.78 -10.71
N ALA A 21 1.56 -9.17 -9.59
CA ALA A 21 2.02 -10.31 -8.80
C ALA A 21 1.98 -11.62 -9.60
N LEU A 22 0.92 -11.86 -10.38
CA LEU A 22 0.83 -13.01 -11.28
C LEU A 22 1.87 -12.94 -12.41
N ALA A 23 2.07 -11.77 -13.00
CA ALA A 23 3.06 -11.57 -14.06
C ALA A 23 4.51 -11.83 -13.58
N CYS A 24 4.80 -11.66 -12.28
CA CYS A 24 6.11 -12.00 -11.69
C CYS A 24 6.43 -13.50 -11.78
N ALA A 25 5.43 -14.37 -11.89
CA ALA A 25 5.62 -15.81 -12.06
C ALA A 25 6.14 -16.17 -13.47
N LEU A 26 6.00 -15.27 -14.45
CA LEU A 26 6.50 -15.46 -15.81
C LEU A 26 7.95 -14.96 -15.89
N PRO A 27 8.95 -15.82 -16.18
CA PRO A 27 10.37 -15.43 -16.18
C PRO A 27 10.68 -14.22 -17.06
N ASP A 28 10.10 -14.17 -18.27
CA ASP A 28 10.35 -13.11 -19.26
C ASP A 28 9.84 -11.73 -18.82
N TYR A 29 8.83 -11.69 -17.95
CA TYR A 29 8.20 -10.45 -17.47
C TYR A 29 8.57 -10.10 -16.03
N ARG A 30 9.29 -10.98 -15.31
CA ARG A 30 9.49 -10.86 -13.86
C ARG A 30 10.06 -9.50 -13.46
N HIS A 31 11.14 -9.06 -14.09
CA HIS A 31 11.78 -7.80 -13.72
C HIS A 31 10.84 -6.59 -13.91
N THR A 32 10.19 -6.49 -15.07
CA THR A 32 9.25 -5.41 -15.38
C THR A 32 8.02 -5.45 -14.47
N ALA A 33 7.49 -6.65 -14.19
CA ALA A 33 6.35 -6.84 -13.31
C ALA A 33 6.66 -6.41 -11.86
N VAL A 34 7.87 -6.68 -11.38
CA VAL A 34 8.32 -6.29 -10.03
C VAL A 34 8.45 -4.78 -9.91
N LEU A 35 9.08 -4.12 -10.88
CA LEU A 35 9.14 -2.65 -10.91
C LEU A 35 7.74 -2.03 -11.03
N GLY A 36 6.86 -2.63 -11.83
CA GLY A 36 5.46 -2.24 -11.92
C GLY A 36 4.75 -2.37 -10.57
N LEU A 37 4.94 -3.49 -9.86
CA LEU A 37 4.31 -3.76 -8.57
C LEU A 37 4.78 -2.78 -7.50
N ILE A 38 6.09 -2.52 -7.44
CA ILE A 38 6.68 -1.57 -6.50
C ILE A 38 6.21 -0.15 -6.80
N SER A 39 6.23 0.26 -8.07
CA SER A 39 5.80 1.62 -8.45
C SER A 39 4.33 1.87 -8.17
N TYR A 40 3.47 0.92 -8.51
CA TYR A 40 2.05 1.00 -8.17
C TYR A 40 1.83 0.99 -6.65
N GLY A 41 2.54 0.12 -5.93
CA GLY A 41 2.51 0.06 -4.47
C GLY A 41 2.89 1.38 -3.80
N ALA A 42 3.95 2.03 -4.27
CA ALA A 42 4.39 3.34 -3.79
C ALA A 42 3.34 4.44 -4.04
N ILE A 43 2.73 4.46 -5.23
CA ILE A 43 1.65 5.41 -5.56
C ILE A 43 0.46 5.23 -4.60
N ILE A 44 -0.01 4.00 -4.43
CA ILE A 44 -1.18 3.72 -3.57
C ILE A 44 -0.87 4.01 -2.11
N LEU A 45 0.33 3.65 -1.61
CA LEU A 45 0.73 3.96 -0.25
C LEU A 45 0.77 5.48 -0.01
N SER A 46 1.30 6.24 -0.97
CA SER A 46 1.37 7.71 -0.91
C SER A 46 -0.03 8.36 -0.97
N PHE A 47 -0.91 7.82 -1.80
CA PHE A 47 -2.32 8.22 -1.85
C PHE A 47 -3.02 7.97 -0.51
N MET A 48 -2.83 6.79 0.08
CA MET A 48 -3.42 6.45 1.39
C MET A 48 -2.86 7.30 2.52
N ALA A 49 -1.56 7.60 2.49
CA ALA A 49 -0.95 8.58 3.40
C ALA A 49 -1.62 9.95 3.27
N GLY A 50 -1.76 10.50 2.06
CA GLY A 50 -2.49 11.75 1.83
C GLY A 50 -3.94 11.71 2.33
N SER A 51 -4.62 10.58 2.17
CA SER A 51 -5.96 10.37 2.72
C SER A 51 -5.97 10.36 4.26
N LEU A 52 -4.98 9.76 4.91
CA LEU A 52 -4.82 9.80 6.38
C LEU A 52 -4.64 11.24 6.87
N TRP A 53 -3.77 12.02 6.22
CA TRP A 53 -3.60 13.45 6.50
C TRP A 53 -4.93 14.20 6.40
N GLY A 54 -5.65 14.03 5.29
CA GLY A 54 -6.93 14.71 5.06
C GLY A 54 -8.00 14.36 6.09
N GLN A 55 -8.09 13.08 6.49
CA GLN A 55 -9.02 12.61 7.52
C GLN A 55 -8.67 13.20 8.89
N VAL A 56 -7.40 13.13 9.31
CA VAL A 56 -6.96 13.67 10.61
C VAL A 56 -7.15 15.18 10.68
N GLN A 57 -6.90 15.90 9.58
CA GLN A 57 -7.08 17.35 9.52
C GLN A 57 -8.55 17.77 9.74
N SER A 58 -9.50 16.90 9.40
CA SER A 58 -10.93 17.14 9.58
C SER A 58 -11.45 16.81 10.98
N GLU A 59 -10.67 16.11 11.82
CA GLU A 59 -11.04 15.82 13.21
C GLU A 59 -10.69 16.99 14.14
N THR A 60 -11.46 17.16 15.21
CA THR A 60 -11.16 18.14 16.27
C THR A 60 -10.02 17.64 17.15
N GLY A 61 -8.97 18.46 17.28
CA GLY A 61 -7.73 18.09 17.99
C GLY A 61 -6.71 17.46 17.05
N SER A 62 -5.87 18.30 16.45
CA SER A 62 -4.79 17.86 15.56
C SER A 62 -3.85 16.90 16.30
N ARG A 63 -3.71 15.68 15.77
CA ARG A 63 -2.78 14.68 16.29
C ARG A 63 -1.49 14.77 15.49
N ALA A 64 -0.55 15.60 15.96
CA ALA A 64 0.74 15.80 15.30
C ALA A 64 1.44 14.48 14.91
N GLY A 65 1.35 13.45 15.76
CA GLY A 65 1.88 12.12 15.46
C GLY A 65 1.30 11.47 14.19
N ALA A 66 0.01 11.68 13.90
CA ALA A 66 -0.62 11.13 12.70
C ALA A 66 -0.22 11.86 11.42
N LEU A 67 0.01 13.18 11.51
CA LEU A 67 0.53 13.98 10.40
C LEU A 67 1.99 13.62 10.08
N ILE A 68 2.82 13.41 11.11
CA ILE A 68 4.19 12.92 10.97
C ILE A 68 4.18 11.52 10.34
N ALA A 69 3.36 10.60 10.87
CA ALA A 69 3.25 9.25 10.34
C ALA A 69 2.77 9.24 8.88
N SER A 70 1.81 10.08 8.51
CA SER A 70 1.39 10.25 7.12
C SER A 70 2.57 10.61 6.20
N ASN A 71 3.40 11.59 6.58
CA ASN A 71 4.56 11.95 5.77
C ASN A 71 5.61 10.85 5.74
N ALA A 72 5.86 10.19 6.86
CA ALA A 72 6.76 9.04 6.92
C ALA A 72 6.31 7.91 5.99
N LEU A 73 5.00 7.64 5.91
CA LEU A 73 4.43 6.66 4.99
C LEU A 73 4.62 7.06 3.52
N ALA A 74 4.34 8.32 3.16
CA ALA A 74 4.57 8.80 1.80
C ALA A 74 6.06 8.73 1.40
N LEU A 75 6.96 9.16 2.29
CA LEU A 75 8.41 9.06 2.09
C LEU A 75 8.87 7.61 1.99
N SER A 76 8.26 6.68 2.72
CA SER A 76 8.58 5.25 2.61
C SER A 76 8.20 4.68 1.23
N GLY A 77 7.11 5.16 0.62
CA GLY A 77 6.74 4.82 -0.76
C GLY A 77 7.78 5.31 -1.76
N TRP A 78 8.23 6.56 -1.62
CA TRP A 78 9.32 7.10 -2.45
C TRP A 78 10.65 6.34 -2.24
N ALA A 79 11.00 6.02 -0.99
CA ALA A 79 12.20 5.25 -0.67
C ALA A 79 12.14 3.85 -1.30
N ALA A 80 10.98 3.19 -1.31
CA ALA A 80 10.81 1.90 -1.98
C ALA A 80 11.10 1.98 -3.49
N LEU A 81 10.63 3.04 -4.16
CA LEU A 81 10.97 3.29 -5.56
C LEU A 81 12.49 3.48 -5.76
N TYR A 82 13.13 4.27 -4.89
CA TYR A 82 14.56 4.50 -4.93
C TYR A 82 15.35 3.19 -4.76
N TYR A 83 14.98 2.36 -3.78
CA TYR A 83 15.60 1.04 -3.57
C TYR A 83 15.39 0.10 -4.76
N ALA A 84 14.22 0.13 -5.40
CA ALA A 84 13.96 -0.70 -6.57
C ALA A 84 14.87 -0.35 -7.74
N VAL A 85 15.05 0.94 -8.05
CA VAL A 85 15.90 1.37 -9.17
C VAL A 85 17.40 1.28 -8.88
N THR A 86 17.79 1.18 -7.61
CA THR A 86 19.19 1.01 -7.18
C THR A 86 19.58 -0.46 -6.97
N GLY A 87 18.72 -1.41 -7.33
CA GLY A 87 19.04 -2.84 -7.32
C GLY A 87 18.64 -3.60 -6.05
N TRP A 88 17.79 -3.00 -5.20
CA TRP A 88 17.31 -3.59 -3.94
C TRP A 88 15.78 -3.83 -3.95
N PRO A 89 15.23 -4.62 -4.91
CA PRO A 89 13.79 -4.82 -5.04
C PRO A 89 13.18 -5.56 -3.85
N LEU A 90 13.91 -6.48 -3.21
CA LEU A 90 13.45 -7.18 -2.01
C LEU A 90 13.22 -6.21 -0.84
N LEU A 91 14.15 -5.26 -0.64
CA LEU A 91 14.02 -4.24 0.40
C LEU A 91 12.85 -3.30 0.10
N ALA A 92 12.66 -2.94 -1.17
CA ALA A 92 11.51 -2.14 -1.61
C ALA A 92 10.17 -2.85 -1.34
N LEU A 93 10.05 -4.14 -1.70
CA LEU A 93 8.84 -4.94 -1.46
C LEU A 93 8.55 -5.11 0.04
N ALA A 94 9.57 -5.40 0.84
CA ALA A 94 9.45 -5.51 2.29
C ALA A 94 9.05 -4.18 2.92
N GLY A 95 9.68 -3.08 2.50
CA GLY A 95 9.34 -1.73 2.93
C GLY A 95 7.91 -1.34 2.62
N LEU A 96 7.42 -1.62 1.40
CA LEU A 96 6.02 -1.40 1.04
C LEU A 96 5.07 -2.26 1.86
N THR A 97 5.40 -3.52 2.11
CA THR A 97 4.59 -4.42 2.92
C THR A 97 4.39 -3.86 4.33
N LEU A 98 5.50 -3.45 4.97
CA LEU A 98 5.46 -2.80 6.28
C LEU A 98 4.74 -1.45 6.23
N GLY A 99 4.93 -0.67 5.17
CA GLY A 99 4.24 0.60 4.95
C GLY A 99 2.72 0.45 4.88
N PHE A 100 2.21 -0.55 4.17
CA PHE A 100 0.76 -0.82 4.11
C PHE A 100 0.19 -1.29 5.45
N ILE A 101 0.91 -2.13 6.18
CA ILE A 101 0.52 -2.57 7.53
C ILE A 101 0.51 -1.38 8.50
N ALA A 102 1.56 -0.54 8.46
CA ALA A 102 1.66 0.66 9.27
C ALA A 102 0.55 1.66 8.94
N CYS A 103 0.26 1.91 7.66
CA CYS A 103 -0.84 2.76 7.22
C CYS A 103 -2.19 2.27 7.76
N TRP A 104 -2.48 0.97 7.65
CA TRP A 104 -3.68 0.36 8.22
C TRP A 104 -3.76 0.53 9.74
N ALA A 105 -2.65 0.33 10.46
CA ALA A 105 -2.61 0.53 11.91
C ALA A 105 -2.83 2.00 12.30
N CYS A 106 -2.22 2.94 11.56
CA CYS A 106 -2.39 4.38 11.76
C CYS A 106 -3.85 4.80 11.58
N GLU A 107 -4.53 4.31 10.53
CA GLU A 107 -5.96 4.55 10.31
C GLU A 107 -6.81 4.04 11.49
N ARG A 108 -6.50 2.86 12.03
CA ARG A 108 -7.23 2.27 13.17
C ARG A 108 -7.05 3.05 14.47
N VAL A 109 -5.88 3.64 14.69
CA VAL A 109 -5.57 4.36 15.94
C VAL A 109 -6.07 5.80 15.89
N TRP A 110 -5.91 6.47 14.74
CA TRP A 110 -6.11 7.91 14.66
C TRP A 110 -7.40 8.36 13.99
N VAL A 111 -8.06 7.52 13.21
CA VAL A 111 -9.23 7.93 12.43
C VAL A 111 -10.49 7.19 12.88
N ARG A 112 -11.55 7.95 13.16
CA ARG A 112 -12.88 7.37 13.42
C ARG A 112 -13.59 7.07 12.11
N GLN A 113 -13.47 5.83 11.64
CA GLN A 113 -14.13 5.36 10.42
C GLN A 113 -15.39 4.55 10.72
N GLU A 114 -16.38 4.59 9.82
CA GLU A 114 -17.52 3.68 9.87
C GLU A 114 -17.09 2.22 9.75
N ALA A 115 -17.78 1.30 10.44
CA ALA A 115 -17.38 -0.10 10.51
C ALA A 115 -17.24 -0.76 9.13
N GLY A 116 -18.14 -0.46 8.19
CA GLY A 116 -18.09 -0.99 6.82
C GLY A 116 -16.81 -0.60 6.07
N TYR A 117 -16.35 0.63 6.24
CA TYR A 117 -15.13 1.11 5.60
C TYR A 117 -13.87 0.51 6.26
N GLN A 118 -13.87 0.32 7.58
CA GLN A 118 -12.77 -0.39 8.28
C GLN A 118 -12.63 -1.84 7.80
N TRP A 119 -13.75 -2.52 7.58
CA TRP A 119 -13.78 -3.88 7.01
C TRP A 119 -13.24 -3.91 5.58
N LEU A 120 -13.67 -2.96 4.74
CA LEU A 120 -13.13 -2.81 3.39
C LEU A 120 -11.61 -2.62 3.45
N ARG A 121 -11.09 -1.65 4.21
CA ARG A 121 -9.65 -1.39 4.30
C ARG A 121 -8.86 -2.59 4.77
N THR A 122 -9.38 -3.34 5.74
CA THR A 122 -8.71 -4.56 6.22
C THR A 122 -8.60 -5.62 5.12
N ARG A 123 -9.66 -5.83 4.33
CA ARG A 123 -9.63 -6.79 3.20
C ARG A 123 -8.66 -6.33 2.11
N LEU A 124 -8.71 -5.05 1.74
CA LEU A 124 -7.81 -4.51 0.70
C LEU A 124 -6.34 -4.61 1.15
N THR A 125 -6.02 -4.20 2.37
CA THR A 125 -4.64 -4.29 2.90
C THR A 125 -4.16 -5.73 2.96
N PHE A 126 -5.01 -6.68 3.40
CA PHE A 126 -4.65 -8.09 3.42
C PHE A 126 -4.29 -8.62 2.03
N ILE A 127 -5.11 -8.31 1.01
CA ILE A 127 -4.84 -8.74 -0.37
C ILE A 127 -3.56 -8.11 -0.91
N VAL A 128 -3.34 -6.80 -0.69
CA VAL A 128 -2.11 -6.12 -1.11
C VAL A 128 -0.88 -6.74 -0.47
N VAL A 129 -0.91 -6.97 0.85
CA VAL A 129 0.19 -7.62 1.59
C VAL A 129 0.43 -9.03 1.06
N ALA A 130 -0.62 -9.80 0.77
CA ALA A 130 -0.48 -11.13 0.19
C ALA A 130 0.20 -11.10 -1.19
N CYS A 131 -0.17 -10.15 -2.06
CA CYS A 131 0.47 -9.96 -3.37
C CYS A 131 1.96 -9.59 -3.24
N LEU A 132 2.32 -8.69 -2.32
CA LEU A 132 3.72 -8.32 -2.10
C LEU A 132 4.52 -9.49 -1.51
N ALA A 133 3.96 -10.19 -0.52
CA ALA A 133 4.59 -11.34 0.13
C ALA A 133 4.78 -12.52 -0.84
N SER A 134 3.83 -12.77 -1.75
CA SER A 134 3.99 -13.84 -2.75
C SER A 134 5.15 -13.57 -3.69
N VAL A 135 5.37 -12.31 -4.08
CA VAL A 135 6.51 -11.95 -4.93
C VAL A 135 7.82 -12.06 -4.13
N ILE A 136 7.85 -11.59 -2.88
CA ILE A 136 9.02 -11.78 -2.01
C ILE A 136 9.39 -13.27 -1.90
N ALA A 137 8.40 -14.14 -1.68
CA ALA A 137 8.63 -15.58 -1.60
C ALA A 137 9.28 -16.14 -2.88
N VAL A 138 8.77 -15.74 -4.05
CA VAL A 138 9.35 -16.15 -5.35
C VAL A 138 10.82 -15.74 -5.49
N PHE A 139 11.22 -14.56 -5.00
CA PHE A 139 12.61 -14.11 -5.03
C PHE A 139 13.53 -14.86 -4.06
N VAL A 140 13.01 -15.32 -2.93
CA VAL A 140 13.81 -16.04 -1.92
C VAL A 140 13.99 -17.51 -2.29
N THR A 141 13.03 -18.08 -3.04
CA THR A 141 13.04 -19.51 -3.43
C THR A 141 13.64 -19.79 -4.81
N ALA A 142 13.90 -18.75 -5.62
CA ALA A 142 14.48 -18.88 -6.96
C ALA A 142 16.00 -18.68 -6.93
#